data_AF-A0A975RIE0-F1
#
_entry.id   AF-A0A975RIE0-F1
#
_cell.length_a   1.000
_cell.length_b   1.000
_cell.length_c   1.000
_cell.angle_alpha   90.00
_cell.angle_beta   90.00
_cell.angle_gamma   90.00
#
_symmetry.space_group_name_H-M   'P 1'
#
loop_
_entity.id
_entity.type
_entity.pdbx_description
1 polymer ?
#
loop_
_entity_poly.entity_id
_entity_poly.type
_entity_poly.pdbx_seq_one_letter_code
_entity_poly.pdbx_strand_id
1 'polypeptide(L)'
;MHARRDHLPFPWRHHACGYCGAAIPAGHALCALVPDSSVIDHEDPSCDGRRHVVACGSAHLDLLIGQANDAWIPEERWLGQLCRASMQPGSAGATVAQLGARARMPTDHVRRAVLWNSRREAPLRALPGGQVLSAADLETMLGNR
;
A
#
# COMPACT_ATOMS: atom_id res chain seq x y z
N MET A 1 -21.00 -0.89 -20.17
CA MET A 1 -20.03 -1.15 -19.10
C MET A 1 -20.35 -2.51 -18.52
N HIS A 2 -19.79 -3.59 -19.08
CA HIS A 2 -20.17 -4.96 -18.74
C HIS A 2 -19.24 -5.48 -17.64
N ALA A 3 -19.79 -5.72 -16.45
CA ALA A 3 -19.11 -6.47 -15.39
C ALA A 3 -18.87 -7.90 -15.90
N ARG A 4 -17.61 -8.25 -16.19
CA ARG A 4 -17.26 -9.63 -16.55
C ARG A 4 -17.39 -10.50 -15.31
N ARG A 5 -18.19 -11.55 -15.43
CA ARG A 5 -18.19 -12.71 -14.53
C ARG A 5 -16.92 -13.53 -14.83
N ASP A 6 -15.76 -13.01 -14.47
CA ASP A 6 -14.53 -13.78 -14.56
C ASP A 6 -14.44 -14.69 -13.31
N HIS A 7 -14.30 -15.98 -13.56
CA HIS A 7 -14.06 -17.01 -12.55
C HIS A 7 -12.81 -16.66 -11.74
N LEU A 8 -13.00 -16.15 -10.51
CA LEU A 8 -11.91 -15.79 -9.61
C LEU A 8 -11.21 -17.06 -9.07
N PRO A 9 -9.87 -17.13 -9.04
CA PRO A 9 -9.12 -18.37 -8.85
C PRO A 9 -8.91 -18.80 -7.38
N PHE A 10 -9.73 -18.35 -6.42
CA PHE A 10 -9.53 -18.69 -4.99
C PHE A 10 -10.82 -19.18 -4.31
N PRO A 11 -10.76 -20.25 -3.49
CA PRO A 11 -11.92 -20.78 -2.80
C PRO A 11 -12.20 -19.96 -1.54
N TRP A 12 -12.93 -18.87 -1.68
CA TRP A 12 -13.41 -18.09 -0.54
C TRP A 12 -14.46 -18.90 0.22
N ARG A 13 -14.08 -19.46 1.38
CA ARG A 13 -14.99 -20.26 2.21
C ARG A 13 -15.96 -19.42 3.04
N HIS A 14 -15.78 -18.10 3.13
CA HIS A 14 -16.74 -17.19 3.75
C HIS A 14 -16.70 -15.82 3.04
N HIS A 15 -17.73 -15.50 2.27
CA HIS A 15 -17.87 -14.18 1.63
C HIS A 15 -18.67 -13.26 2.53
N ALA A 16 -18.08 -12.68 3.56
CA ALA A 16 -18.73 -11.58 4.26
C ALA A 16 -18.62 -10.30 3.41
N CYS A 17 -19.67 -9.48 3.39
CA CYS A 17 -19.60 -8.17 2.76
C CYS A 17 -18.59 -7.30 3.50
N GLY A 18 -17.61 -6.75 2.79
CA GLY A 18 -16.58 -5.88 3.37
C GLY A 18 -17.11 -4.58 3.93
N TYR A 19 -18.36 -4.21 3.63
CA TYR A 19 -19.04 -3.03 4.16
C TYR A 19 -19.88 -3.36 5.40
N CYS A 20 -20.88 -4.24 5.28
CA CYS A 20 -21.83 -4.51 6.36
C CYS A 20 -21.54 -5.79 7.17
N GLY A 21 -20.55 -6.59 6.79
CA GLY A 21 -20.20 -7.86 7.45
C GLY A 21 -21.17 -9.01 7.18
N ALA A 22 -22.29 -8.79 6.48
CA ALA A 22 -23.28 -9.83 6.22
C ALA A 22 -22.72 -10.96 5.34
N ALA A 23 -23.11 -12.19 5.62
CA ALA A 23 -22.78 -13.33 4.76
C ALA A 23 -23.40 -13.15 3.37
N ILE A 24 -22.59 -13.34 2.33
CA ILE A 24 -23.00 -13.26 0.94
C ILE A 24 -23.30 -14.68 0.44
N PRO A 25 -24.49 -14.94 -0.11
CA PRO A 25 -24.80 -16.21 -0.74
C PRO A 25 -23.84 -16.53 -1.89
N ALA A 26 -23.57 -17.82 -2.12
CA ALA A 26 -22.75 -18.26 -3.25
C ALA A 26 -23.29 -17.67 -4.57
N GLY A 27 -22.39 -17.19 -5.43
CA GLY A 27 -22.73 -16.58 -6.72
C GLY A 27 -23.32 -15.16 -6.67
N HIS A 28 -23.51 -14.57 -5.48
CA HIS A 28 -24.06 -13.21 -5.32
C HIS A 28 -22.99 -12.18 -4.93
N ALA A 29 -21.74 -12.61 -4.79
CA ALA A 29 -20.62 -11.72 -4.50
C ALA A 29 -20.33 -10.81 -5.69
N LEU A 30 -20.40 -9.51 -5.45
CA LEU A 30 -19.79 -8.52 -6.32
C LEU A 30 -18.38 -8.23 -5.82
N CYS A 31 -17.42 -8.19 -6.74
CA CYS A 31 -16.02 -7.96 -6.44
C CYS A 31 -15.50 -6.74 -7.19
N ALA A 32 -14.59 -6.01 -6.57
CA ALA A 32 -13.82 -4.96 -7.24
C ALA A 32 -12.37 -4.96 -6.74
N LEU A 33 -11.48 -4.45 -7.59
CA LEU A 33 -10.13 -4.08 -7.19
C LEU A 33 -10.14 -2.59 -6.86
N VAL A 34 -9.79 -2.23 -5.63
CA VAL A 34 -9.82 -0.84 -5.15
C VAL A 34 -8.43 -0.35 -4.77
N PRO A 35 -8.17 0.97 -4.81
CA PRO A 35 -6.95 1.56 -4.28
C PRO A 35 -6.79 1.26 -2.78
N ASP A 36 -5.59 0.90 -2.36
CA ASP A 36 -5.24 0.73 -0.95
C ASP A 36 -3.75 1.02 -0.75
N SER A 37 -3.41 2.19 -0.22
CA SER A 37 -2.02 2.64 -0.08
C SER A 37 -1.19 1.79 0.88
N SER A 38 -1.83 1.03 1.76
CA SER A 38 -1.17 0.13 2.71
C SER A 38 -0.72 -1.19 2.07
N VAL A 39 -1.27 -1.54 0.91
CA VAL A 39 -0.96 -2.81 0.22
C VAL A 39 0.31 -2.66 -0.61
N ILE A 40 1.34 -3.40 -0.20
CA ILE A 40 2.60 -3.56 -0.94
C ILE A 40 2.76 -5.03 -1.25
N ASP A 41 2.89 -5.34 -2.52
CA ASP A 41 3.16 -6.71 -2.94
C ASP A 41 4.62 -7.05 -2.66
N HIS A 42 4.89 -8.26 -2.17
CA HIS A 42 6.25 -8.65 -1.79
C HIS A 42 7.18 -8.79 -3.00
N GLU A 43 6.65 -9.17 -4.16
CA GLU A 43 7.44 -9.59 -5.32
C GLU A 43 7.19 -8.71 -6.56
N ASP A 44 5.95 -8.29 -6.80
CA ASP A 44 5.57 -7.52 -7.99
C ASP A 44 5.14 -6.07 -7.65
N PRO A 45 6.01 -5.06 -7.86
CA PRO A 45 5.66 -3.65 -7.69
C PRO A 45 4.44 -3.17 -8.48
N SER A 46 4.07 -3.87 -9.56
CA SER A 46 2.87 -3.55 -10.32
C SER A 46 1.60 -3.79 -9.51
N CYS A 47 1.61 -4.72 -8.56
CA CYS A 47 0.48 -5.07 -7.70
C CYS A 47 0.31 -4.13 -6.50
N ASP A 48 1.29 -3.27 -6.20
CA ASP A 48 1.19 -2.27 -5.12
C ASP A 48 -0.06 -1.40 -5.24
N GLY A 49 -0.65 -1.07 -4.10
CA GLY A 49 -1.72 -0.10 -4.04
C GLY A 49 -3.10 -0.66 -4.35
N ARG A 50 -3.28 -1.99 -4.41
CA ARG A 50 -4.52 -2.61 -4.91
C ARG A 50 -5.00 -3.72 -3.98
N ARG A 51 -6.23 -3.62 -3.52
CA ARG A 51 -6.90 -4.63 -2.67
C ARG A 51 -8.19 -5.12 -3.32
N HIS A 52 -8.46 -6.42 -3.21
CA HIS A 52 -9.77 -6.97 -3.57
C HIS A 52 -10.78 -6.71 -2.46
N VAL A 53 -11.96 -6.23 -2.83
CA VAL A 53 -13.12 -6.08 -1.95
C VAL A 53 -14.29 -6.89 -2.46
N VAL A 54 -15.16 -7.31 -1.52
CA VAL A 54 -16.34 -8.12 -1.80
C VAL A 54 -17.57 -7.44 -1.17
N ALA A 55 -18.68 -7.39 -1.91
CA ALA A 55 -19.92 -6.79 -1.45
C ALA A 55 -21.13 -7.66 -1.76
N CYS A 56 -22.17 -7.55 -0.92
CA CYS A 56 -23.44 -8.25 -1.12
C CYS A 56 -24.35 -7.59 -2.18
N GLY A 57 -23.97 -6.42 -2.70
CA GLY A 57 -24.74 -5.67 -3.68
C GLY A 57 -24.00 -4.42 -4.14
N SER A 58 -24.50 -3.79 -5.21
CA SER A 58 -23.83 -2.65 -5.87
C SER A 58 -23.67 -1.45 -4.95
N ALA A 59 -24.70 -1.09 -4.18
CA ALA A 59 -24.63 0.05 -3.25
C ALA A 59 -23.49 -0.06 -2.23
N HIS A 60 -23.26 -1.26 -1.67
CA HIS A 60 -22.14 -1.49 -0.76
C HIS A 60 -20.79 -1.53 -1.49
N LEU A 61 -20.77 -2.01 -2.73
CA LEU A 61 -19.55 -1.97 -3.54
C LEU A 61 -19.15 -0.52 -3.85
N ASP A 62 -20.10 0.34 -4.20
CA ASP A 62 -19.86 1.75 -4.49
C ASP A 62 -19.35 2.49 -3.25
N LEU A 63 -19.90 2.19 -2.07
CA LEU A 63 -19.40 2.74 -0.80
C LEU A 63 -17.96 2.31 -0.52
N LEU A 64 -17.62 1.03 -0.73
CA LEU A 64 -16.26 0.53 -0.56
C LEU A 64 -15.28 1.19 -1.54
N ILE A 65 -15.69 1.40 -2.79
CA ILE A 65 -14.89 2.11 -3.79
C ILE A 65 -14.68 3.56 -3.37
N GLY A 66 -15.73 4.25 -2.92
CA GLY A 66 -15.63 5.63 -2.43
C GLY A 66 -14.67 5.76 -1.26
N GLN A 67 -14.87 4.93 -0.22
CA GLN A 67 -14.00 4.90 0.96
C GLN A 67 -12.54 4.62 0.61
N ALA A 68 -12.30 3.69 -0.32
CA ALA A 68 -10.94 3.35 -0.76
C ALA A 68 -10.24 4.51 -1.48
N ASN A 69 -10.97 5.27 -2.31
CA ASN A 69 -10.41 6.45 -2.97
C ASN A 69 -10.11 7.57 -1.96
N ASP A 70 -11.00 7.81 -1.01
CA ASP A 70 -10.85 8.87 0.01
C ASP A 70 -9.73 8.55 1.01
N ALA A 71 -9.48 7.26 1.27
CA ALA A 71 -8.44 6.79 2.18
C ALA A 71 -7.03 6.70 1.55
N TRP A 72 -6.88 7.03 0.27
CA TRP A 72 -5.60 6.88 -0.42
C TRP A 72 -4.54 7.88 0.07
N ILE A 73 -3.42 7.36 0.60
CA ILE A 73 -2.29 8.18 1.06
C ILE A 73 -1.04 7.83 0.24
N PRO A 74 -0.59 8.70 -0.68
CA PRO A 74 0.62 8.44 -1.49
C PRO A 74 1.85 8.12 -0.63
N GLU A 75 2.04 8.86 0.46
CA GLU A 75 3.17 8.71 1.37
C GLU A 75 3.21 7.36 2.09
N GLU A 76 2.05 6.79 2.40
CA GLU A 76 1.96 5.46 3.01
C GLU A 76 2.47 4.39 2.04
N ARG A 77 2.03 4.46 0.79
CA ARG A 77 2.52 3.55 -0.26
C ARG A 77 4.02 3.70 -0.47
N TRP A 78 4.53 4.93 -0.53
CA TRP A 78 5.97 5.15 -0.69
C TRP A 78 6.77 4.61 0.49
N LEU A 79 6.29 4.79 1.72
CA LEU A 79 6.94 4.19 2.90
C LEU A 79 6.97 2.66 2.79
N GLY A 80 5.86 2.05 2.38
CA GLY A 80 5.79 0.61 2.15
C GLY A 80 6.75 0.11 1.05
N GLN A 81 6.93 0.88 -0.02
CA GLN A 81 7.92 0.58 -1.07
C GLN A 81 9.37 0.67 -0.55
N LEU A 82 9.67 1.63 0.33
CA LEU A 82 10.95 1.71 1.03
C LEU A 82 11.16 0.49 1.94
N CYS A 83 10.12 0.06 2.67
CA CYS A 83 10.16 -1.16 3.47
C CYS A 83 10.49 -2.39 2.60
N ARG A 84 9.84 -2.57 1.45
CA ARG A 84 10.17 -3.65 0.52
C ARG A 84 11.61 -3.56 0.03
N ALA A 85 12.05 -2.38 -0.41
CA ALA A 85 13.42 -2.16 -0.90
C ALA A 85 14.47 -2.46 0.20
N SER A 86 14.17 -2.14 1.45
CA SER A 86 15.04 -2.40 2.59
C SER A 86 15.32 -3.87 2.85
N MET A 87 14.39 -4.74 2.45
CA MET A 87 14.44 -6.19 2.65
C MET A 87 15.14 -6.93 1.50
N GLN A 88 15.50 -6.23 0.41
CA GLN A 88 16.15 -6.86 -0.74
C GLN A 88 17.62 -7.20 -0.45
N PRO A 89 18.18 -8.24 -1.09
CA PRO A 89 19.61 -8.54 -1.00
C PRO A 89 20.47 -7.32 -1.35
N GLY A 90 21.50 -7.05 -0.54
CA GLY A 90 22.39 -5.89 -0.72
C GLY A 90 21.86 -4.56 -0.16
N SER A 91 20.74 -4.59 0.58
CA SER A 91 20.20 -3.42 1.29
C SER A 91 20.79 -3.17 2.67
N ALA A 92 21.54 -4.13 3.24
CA ALA A 92 22.27 -3.94 4.49
C ALA A 92 23.22 -2.72 4.39
N GLY A 93 23.13 -1.82 5.36
CA GLY A 93 23.96 -0.60 5.42
C GLY A 93 23.61 0.50 4.40
N ALA A 94 22.61 0.29 3.53
CA ALA A 94 22.16 1.31 2.59
C ALA A 94 21.44 2.47 3.32
N THR A 95 21.60 3.69 2.82
CA THR A 95 20.82 4.84 3.31
C THR A 95 19.40 4.83 2.74
N VAL A 96 18.48 5.57 3.38
CA VAL A 96 17.11 5.71 2.89
C VAL A 96 17.07 6.30 1.47
N ALA A 97 18.00 7.21 1.14
CA ALA A 97 18.16 7.76 -0.21
C ALA A 97 18.53 6.68 -1.24
N GLN A 98 19.47 5.81 -0.89
CA GLN A 98 19.89 4.70 -1.76
C GLN A 98 18.76 3.68 -1.95
N LEU A 99 17.97 3.42 -0.92
CA LEU A 99 16.77 2.57 -1.03
C LEU A 99 15.70 3.20 -1.94
N GLY A 100 15.50 4.52 -1.84
CA GLY A 100 14.64 5.26 -2.77
C GLY A 100 15.08 5.12 -4.22
N ALA A 101 16.37 5.30 -4.49
CA ALA A 101 16.93 5.11 -5.83
C ALA A 101 16.71 3.68 -6.37
N ARG A 102 16.92 2.65 -5.54
CA ARG A 102 16.65 1.25 -5.89
C ARG A 102 15.17 0.98 -6.17
N ALA A 103 14.28 1.61 -5.40
CA ALA A 103 12.84 1.58 -5.63
C ALA A 103 12.39 2.44 -6.82
N ARG A 104 13.32 3.08 -7.56
CA ARG A 104 13.05 4.05 -8.63
C ARG A 104 12.12 5.18 -8.17
N MET A 105 12.27 5.57 -6.90
CA MET A 105 11.47 6.59 -6.24
C MET A 105 12.19 7.95 -6.28
N PRO A 106 11.54 9.02 -6.77
CA PRO A 106 12.10 10.37 -6.72
C PRO A 106 12.42 10.79 -5.27
N THR A 107 13.50 11.56 -5.08
CA THR A 107 13.93 12.01 -3.75
C THR A 107 12.83 12.76 -2.99
N ASP A 108 11.99 13.54 -3.68
CA ASP A 108 10.85 14.22 -3.04
C ASP A 108 9.82 13.25 -2.45
N HIS A 109 9.54 12.14 -3.14
CA HIS A 109 8.63 11.10 -2.63
C HIS A 109 9.22 10.41 -1.41
N VAL A 110 10.54 10.11 -1.42
CA VAL A 110 11.23 9.54 -0.26
C VAL A 110 11.12 10.50 0.94
N ARG A 111 11.41 11.78 0.72
CA ARG A 111 11.30 12.82 1.75
C ARG A 111 9.89 12.90 2.32
N ARG A 112 8.87 12.97 1.46
CA ARG A 112 7.46 13.03 1.88
C ARG A 112 7.04 11.80 2.65
N ALA A 113 7.45 10.61 2.23
CA ALA A 113 7.18 9.35 2.92
C ALA A 113 7.75 9.34 4.34
N VAL A 114 9.01 9.76 4.50
CA VAL A 114 9.67 9.82 5.81
C VAL A 114 9.06 10.91 6.70
N LEU A 115 8.72 12.08 6.14
CA LEU A 115 8.04 13.15 6.87
C LEU A 115 6.61 12.76 7.30
N TRP A 116 5.88 12.05 6.45
CA TRP A 116 4.58 11.50 6.82
C TRP A 116 4.74 10.47 7.93
N ASN A 117 5.72 9.56 7.82
CA ASN A 117 6.00 8.56 8.85
C ASN A 117 6.25 9.20 10.22
N SER A 118 7.02 10.29 10.30
CA SER A 118 7.34 10.95 11.57
C SER A 118 6.14 11.60 12.26
N ARG A 119 5.04 11.82 11.54
CA ARG A 119 3.79 12.42 12.06
C ARG A 119 2.75 11.38 12.46
N ARG A 120 3.00 10.09 12.22
CA ARG A 120 2.11 9.00 12.62
C ARG A 120 2.11 8.84 14.14
N GLU A 121 1.03 8.29 14.69
CA GLU A 121 0.93 7.94 16.10
C GLU A 121 2.03 6.94 16.53
N ALA A 122 2.33 5.98 15.64
CA ALA A 122 3.41 5.00 15.81
C ALA A 122 4.39 5.07 14.62
N PRO A 123 5.35 6.01 14.62
CA PRO A 123 6.31 6.15 13.55
C PRO A 123 7.28 4.96 13.52
N LEU A 124 7.62 4.48 12.33
CA LEU A 124 8.75 3.56 12.17
C LEU A 124 10.05 4.30 12.52
N ARG A 125 10.83 3.76 13.46
CA ARG A 125 12.17 4.28 13.80
C ARG A 125 13.25 3.77 12.85
N ALA A 126 13.01 2.61 12.25
CA ALA A 126 13.85 1.99 11.25
C ALA A 126 12.98 1.24 10.25
N LEU A 127 13.47 1.08 9.04
CA LEU A 127 12.90 0.17 8.04
C LEU A 127 13.17 -1.29 8.46
N PRO A 128 12.38 -2.26 7.97
CA PRO A 128 12.57 -3.68 8.29
C PRO A 128 13.98 -4.22 8.02
N GLY A 129 14.70 -3.66 7.04
CA GLY A 129 16.10 -3.98 6.75
C GLY A 129 17.14 -3.38 7.72
N GLY A 130 16.72 -2.67 8.78
CA GLY A 130 17.57 -2.10 9.82
C GLY A 130 18.04 -0.66 9.58
N GLN A 131 17.63 -0.02 8.49
CA GLN A 131 18.01 1.35 8.15
C GLN A 131 17.22 2.32 9.03
N VAL A 132 17.92 3.13 9.81
CA VAL A 132 17.31 4.14 10.68
C VAL A 132 16.60 5.19 9.83
N LEU A 133 15.38 5.57 10.24
CA LEU A 133 14.65 6.69 9.66
C LEU A 133 14.95 7.92 10.52
N SER A 134 16.04 8.62 10.23
CA SER A 134 16.49 9.77 11.04
C SER A 134 16.14 11.11 10.41
N ALA A 135 16.05 12.15 11.24
CA ALA A 135 15.96 13.53 10.79
C ALA A 135 17.23 13.97 10.02
N ALA A 136 18.39 13.40 10.33
CA ALA A 136 19.65 13.69 9.63
C ALA A 136 19.64 13.19 8.17
N ASP A 137 18.96 12.07 7.89
CA ASP A 137 18.75 11.59 6.51
C ASP A 137 17.87 12.55 5.70
N LEU A 138 16.85 13.14 6.36
CA LEU A 138 16.01 14.18 5.76
C LEU A 138 16.80 15.46 5.48
N GLU A 139 17.67 15.88 6.39
CA GLU A 139 18.54 17.06 6.20
C GLU A 139 19.54 16.85 5.07
N THR A 140 20.14 15.66 4.98
CA THR A 140 21.05 15.29 3.88
C THR A 140 20.34 15.31 2.52
N MET A 141 19.06 14.90 2.47
CA MET A 141 18.24 15.02 1.26
C MET A 141 17.86 16.47 0.90
N LEU A 142 17.83 17.37 1.87
CA LEU A 142 17.49 18.79 1.70
C LEU A 142 18.71 19.65 1.32
N GLY A 143 19.93 19.22 1.70
CA GLY A 143 21.18 19.99 1.55
C GLY A 143 21.83 19.98 0.17
N ASN A 144 21.38 19.13 -0.76
CA ASN A 144 21.81 19.19 -2.17
C ASN A 144 20.92 20.17 -2.95
N ARG A 145 21.17 21.48 -2.80
CA ARG A 145 20.74 22.51 -3.74
C ARG A 145 21.95 23.18 -4.36
#